data_AF-A0AAU9DUE7-F1
#
_entry.id   AF-A0AAU9DUE7-F1
#
_cell.length_a   1.000
_cell.length_b   1.000
_cell.length_c   1.000
_cell.angle_alpha   90.00
_cell.angle_beta   90.00
_cell.angle_gamma   90.00
#
_symmetry.space_group_name_H-M   'P 1'
#
loop_
_entity.id
_entity.type
_entity.pdbx_description
1 polymer ?
#
loop_
_entity_poly.entity_id
_entity_poly.type
_entity_poly.pdbx_seq_one_letter_code
_entity_poly.pdbx_strand_id
1 'polypeptide(L)'
;MILSSISVKITGIDWRSTADYRIDYLKDHLSAMADAINIDHIPCLGYTMWGPIELVSLSTGEMKKRYGFFYVDMDDLGHGTLNRTLKKFYQWMKHVVETNGEALDE
;
A
#
# COMPACT_ATOMS: atom_id res chain seq x y z
N MET A 1 -33.43 3.66 18.45
CA MET A 1 -32.45 3.75 19.55
C MET A 1 -31.08 3.61 18.91
N ILE A 2 -30.42 4.74 18.66
CA ILE A 2 -29.20 4.85 17.85
C ILE A 2 -28.02 4.54 18.78
N LEU A 3 -27.35 3.39 18.58
CA LEU A 3 -26.04 3.16 19.16
C LEU A 3 -25.00 3.68 18.17
N SER A 4 -24.70 4.96 18.29
CA SER A 4 -23.53 5.58 17.70
C SER A 4 -22.29 4.91 18.29
N SER A 5 -21.64 4.04 17.52
CA SER A 5 -20.29 3.56 17.81
C SER A 5 -19.36 4.78 17.90
N ILE A 6 -18.82 5.02 19.09
CA ILE A 6 -17.80 6.03 19.34
C ILE A 6 -16.54 5.58 18.59
N SER A 7 -16.38 6.09 17.38
CA SER A 7 -15.10 6.04 16.67
C SER A 7 -14.19 7.08 17.32
N VAL A 8 -13.21 6.60 18.10
CA VAL A 8 -12.12 7.42 18.61
C VAL A 8 -11.41 8.06 17.41
N LYS A 9 -11.50 9.39 17.29
CA LYS A 9 -10.68 10.16 16.36
C LYS A 9 -9.26 10.17 16.88
N ILE A 10 -8.44 9.21 16.45
CA ILE A 10 -6.99 9.36 16.46
C ILE A 10 -6.68 10.36 15.35
N THR A 11 -6.24 11.55 15.76
CA THR A 11 -5.82 12.62 14.86
C THR A 11 -4.60 12.18 14.07
N GLY A 12 -4.73 12.06 12.75
CA GLY A 12 -3.64 11.73 11.83
C GLY A 12 -4.17 10.84 10.70
N ILE A 13 -4.13 11.37 9.48
CA ILE A 13 -4.29 10.71 8.16
C ILE A 13 -4.96 9.31 8.22
N ASP A 14 -6.22 9.21 7.81
CA ASP A 14 -6.92 7.93 7.69
C ASP A 14 -6.13 7.00 6.78
N TRP A 15 -5.65 5.87 7.29
CA TRP A 15 -4.93 4.89 6.49
C TRP A 15 -5.77 4.39 5.31
N ARG A 16 -7.11 4.52 5.36
CA ARG A 16 -8.02 4.25 4.24
C ARG A 16 -8.04 5.36 3.18
N SER A 17 -7.71 6.59 3.54
CA SER A 17 -7.62 7.75 2.62
C SER A 17 -6.25 7.89 1.96
N THR A 18 -5.26 7.08 2.35
CA THR A 18 -3.91 7.05 1.74
C THR A 18 -3.77 6.14 0.53
N ALA A 19 -4.86 5.48 0.12
CA ALA A 19 -4.81 4.51 -0.97
C ALA A 19 -4.52 5.19 -2.32
N ASP A 20 -5.13 6.33 -2.58
CA ASP A 20 -5.15 6.95 -3.91
C ASP A 20 -3.75 7.41 -4.34
N TYR A 21 -3.03 8.19 -3.52
CA TYR A 21 -1.67 8.62 -3.87
C TYR A 21 -0.69 7.45 -4.05
N ARG A 22 -0.91 6.33 -3.35
CA ARG A 22 -0.03 5.16 -3.43
C ARG A 22 -0.28 4.38 -4.70
N ILE A 23 -1.54 4.29 -5.12
CA ILE A 23 -1.92 3.76 -6.43
C ILE A 23 -1.25 4.60 -7.50
N ASP A 24 -1.38 5.93 -7.45
CA ASP A 24 -0.79 6.84 -8.45
C ASP A 24 0.74 6.66 -8.52
N TYR A 25 1.42 6.69 -7.37
CA TYR A 25 2.87 6.50 -7.30
C TYR A 25 3.30 5.16 -7.95
N LEU A 26 2.60 4.06 -7.66
CA LEU A 26 2.95 2.77 -8.20
C LEU A 26 2.56 2.62 -9.67
N LYS A 27 1.44 3.21 -10.09
CA LYS A 27 0.99 3.25 -11.48
C LYS A 27 2.09 3.87 -12.34
N ASP A 28 2.57 5.05 -11.97
CA ASP A 28 3.64 5.75 -12.68
C ASP A 28 4.93 4.90 -12.82
N HIS A 29 5.34 4.22 -11.74
CA HIS A 29 6.57 3.42 -11.75
C HIS A 29 6.42 2.11 -12.52
N LEU A 30 5.25 1.47 -12.43
CA LEU A 30 4.98 0.21 -13.13
C LEU A 30 4.78 0.44 -14.64
N SER A 31 4.15 1.55 -15.04
CA SER A 31 4.06 1.94 -16.45
C SER A 31 5.44 2.21 -17.05
N ALA A 32 6.31 2.95 -16.36
CA ALA A 32 7.68 3.16 -16.82
C ALA A 32 8.49 1.85 -16.93
N MET A 33 8.27 0.91 -15.99
CA MET A 33 8.87 -0.42 -16.06
C MET A 33 8.31 -1.25 -17.23
N ALA A 34 7.01 -1.13 -17.52
CA ALA A 34 6.39 -1.79 -18.67
C ALA A 34 6.97 -1.26 -19.99
N ASP A 35 7.18 0.04 -20.12
CA ASP A 35 7.85 0.64 -21.28
C ASP A 35 9.28 0.11 -21.45
N ALA A 36 10.06 0.05 -20.37
CA ALA A 36 11.42 -0.51 -20.41
C ALA A 36 11.45 -1.98 -20.88
N ILE A 37 10.43 -2.77 -20.52
CA ILE A 37 10.33 -4.17 -20.95
C ILE A 37 9.84 -4.29 -22.40
N ASN A 38 8.80 -3.54 -22.76
CA ASN A 38 8.06 -3.73 -24.02
C ASN A 38 8.65 -2.93 -25.19
N ILE A 39 9.16 -1.73 -24.93
CA ILE A 39 9.71 -0.80 -25.93
C ILE A 39 11.23 -0.94 -26.00
N ASP A 40 11.90 -0.90 -24.85
CA ASP A 40 13.37 -0.94 -24.79
C ASP A 40 13.93 -2.38 -24.73
N HIS A 41 13.06 -3.39 -24.64
CA HIS A 41 13.40 -4.81 -24.61
C HIS A 41 14.36 -5.21 -23.48
N ILE A 42 14.27 -4.53 -22.33
CA ILE A 42 15.10 -4.85 -21.16
C ILE A 42 14.58 -6.12 -20.48
N PRO A 43 15.43 -7.14 -20.26
CA PRO A 43 15.03 -8.35 -19.55
C PRO A 43 14.81 -8.04 -18.06
N CYS A 44 13.57 -8.16 -17.61
CA CYS A 44 13.18 -8.00 -16.21
C CYS A 44 12.58 -9.31 -15.68
N LEU A 45 13.05 -9.76 -14.52
CA LEU A 45 12.55 -11.00 -13.88
C LEU A 45 11.22 -10.80 -13.14
N GLY A 46 10.92 -9.56 -12.74
CA GLY A 46 9.71 -9.23 -12.00
C GLY A 46 9.90 -8.01 -11.08
N TYR A 47 8.83 -7.65 -10.40
CA TYR A 47 8.77 -6.52 -9.48
C TYR A 47 8.33 -6.96 -8.09
N THR A 48 9.08 -6.56 -7.07
CA THR A 48 8.75 -6.84 -5.66
C THR A 48 8.65 -5.53 -4.88
N MET A 49 7.42 -5.16 -4.52
CA MET A 49 7.17 -3.93 -3.76
C MET A 49 7.83 -3.99 -2.36
N TRP A 50 8.44 -2.88 -1.96
CA TRP A 50 8.96 -2.74 -0.60
C TRP A 50 7.85 -2.69 0.45
N GLY A 51 8.04 -3.42 1.55
CA GLY A 51 7.16 -3.37 2.72
C GLY A 51 5.69 -3.70 2.40
N PRO A 52 5.38 -4.89 1.82
CA PRO A 52 3.99 -5.28 1.51
C PRO A 52 3.10 -5.41 2.75
N ILE A 53 3.71 -5.64 3.92
CA ILE A 53 3.11 -5.54 5.24
C ILE A 53 3.74 -4.34 5.93
N GLU A 54 2.96 -3.57 6.68
CA GLU A 54 3.50 -2.46 7.45
C GLU A 54 4.55 -2.92 8.46
N LEU A 55 5.63 -2.15 8.52
CA LEU A 55 6.84 -2.43 9.27
C LEU A 55 7.44 -1.12 9.78
N VAL A 56 8.35 -1.24 10.74
CA VAL A 56 9.12 -0.10 11.27
C VAL A 56 10.03 0.45 10.17
N SER A 57 9.92 1.75 9.89
CA SER A 57 10.71 2.38 8.84
C SER A 57 12.23 2.29 9.15
N LEU A 58 13.04 1.99 8.13
CA LEU A 58 14.50 1.90 8.31
C LEU A 58 15.12 3.26 8.68
N SER A 59 14.65 4.35 8.06
CA SER A 59 15.27 5.66 8.18
C SER A 59 14.94 6.38 9.49
N THR A 60 13.72 6.22 10.00
CA THR A 60 13.22 7.00 11.14
C THR A 60 12.81 6.13 12.32
N GLY A 61 12.75 4.81 12.18
CA GLY A 61 12.28 3.91 13.23
C GLY A 61 10.78 4.03 13.52
N GLU A 62 10.00 4.53 12.56
CA GLU A 62 8.60 4.89 12.77
C GLU A 62 7.65 3.87 12.12
N MET A 63 6.59 3.51 12.84
CA MET A 63 5.41 2.84 12.31
C MET A 63 4.52 3.82 11.54
N LYS A 64 4.46 5.11 11.93
CA LYS A 64 3.62 6.13 11.26
C LYS A 64 3.91 6.27 9.75
N LYS A 65 5.11 5.89 9.31
CA LYS A 65 5.49 5.82 7.90
C LYS A 65 5.07 4.47 7.31
N ARG A 66 3.83 4.42 6.83
CA ARG A 66 3.11 3.20 6.43
C ARG A 66 3.29 2.95 4.93
N TYR A 67 3.62 1.72 4.50
CA TYR A 67 3.82 1.37 3.08
C TYR A 67 2.86 0.30 2.55
N GLY A 68 2.63 -0.75 3.34
CA GLY A 68 2.07 -2.00 2.85
C GLY A 68 0.58 -2.02 2.56
N PHE A 69 0.16 -3.13 1.94
CA PHE A 69 -1.23 -3.53 1.70
C PHE A 69 -1.96 -3.88 2.98
N PHE A 70 -1.23 -4.40 3.96
CA PHE A 70 -1.76 -4.81 5.25
C PHE A 70 -1.42 -3.74 6.29
N TYR A 71 -2.45 -3.07 6.80
CA TYR A 71 -2.34 -2.24 7.99
C TYR A 71 -2.02 -3.12 9.20
N VAL A 72 -1.04 -2.74 10.00
CA VAL A 72 -0.69 -3.41 11.27
C VAL A 72 -1.02 -2.47 12.42
N ASP A 73 -1.88 -2.93 13.32
CA ASP A 73 -2.29 -2.19 14.51
C ASP A 73 -1.16 -2.12 15.55
N MET A 74 -0.27 -1.14 15.37
CA MET A 74 0.85 -0.82 16.27
C MET A 74 1.26 0.64 16.03
N ASP A 75 1.37 1.46 17.07
CA ASP A 75 1.89 2.83 16.99
C ASP A 75 3.42 2.91 17.14
N ASP A 76 4.00 4.11 17.07
CA ASP A 76 5.45 4.33 17.20
C ASP A 76 6.00 4.00 18.61
N LEU A 77 5.12 3.92 19.62
CA LEU A 77 5.47 3.54 21.00
C LEU A 77 5.35 2.03 21.23
N GLY A 78 4.92 1.27 20.21
CA GLY A 78 4.72 -0.17 20.28
C GLY A 78 3.36 -0.60 20.85
N HIS A 79 2.42 0.32 21.05
CA HIS A 79 1.07 -0.03 21.50
C HIS A 79 0.18 -0.44 20.32
N GLY A 80 -0.58 -1.51 20.51
CA GLY A 80 -1.56 -1.98 19.53
C GLY A 80 -1.79 -3.48 19.64
N THR A 81 -2.78 -3.99 18.92
CA THR A 81 -3.17 -5.41 18.97
C THR A 81 -2.37 -6.30 18.01
N LEU A 82 -1.54 -5.71 17.15
CA LEU A 82 -0.88 -6.38 16.02
C LEU A 82 -1.85 -6.97 14.99
N ASN A 83 -3.14 -6.64 15.07
CA ASN A 83 -4.12 -7.10 14.10
C ASN A 83 -3.81 -6.53 12.71
N ARG A 84 -4.09 -7.35 11.69
CA ARG A 84 -3.85 -6.98 10.29
C ARG A 84 -5.16 -6.67 9.61
N THR A 85 -5.23 -5.50 8.99
CA THR A 85 -6.40 -5.09 8.20
C THR A 85 -5.99 -4.82 6.76
N LEU A 86 -6.78 -5.33 5.82
CA LEU A 86 -6.54 -5.13 4.40
C LEU A 86 -6.86 -3.67 4.00
N LYS A 87 -5.97 -3.02 3.25
CA LYS A 87 -6.22 -1.69 2.67
C LYS A 87 -6.92 -1.78 1.32
N LYS A 88 -7.61 -0.71 0.92
CA LYS A 88 -8.25 -0.60 -0.40
C LYS A 88 -7.28 -0.85 -1.56
N PHE A 89 -6.08 -0.28 -1.47
CA PHE A 89 -4.98 -0.44 -2.44
C PHE A 89 -4.59 -1.91 -2.70
N TYR A 90 -4.84 -2.84 -1.76
CA TYR A 90 -4.63 -4.27 -2.02
C TYR A 90 -5.44 -4.77 -3.22
N GLN A 91 -6.72 -4.37 -3.33
CA GLN A 91 -7.59 -4.86 -4.40
C GLN A 91 -7.10 -4.41 -5.77
N TRP A 92 -6.62 -3.16 -5.86
CA TRP A 92 -5.99 -2.64 -7.07
C TRP A 92 -4.76 -3.46 -7.45
N MET A 93 -3.82 -3.67 -6.52
CA MET A 93 -2.61 -4.45 -6.83
C MET A 93 -2.92 -5.91 -7.17
N LYS A 94 -3.90 -6.51 -6.49
CA LYS A 94 -4.38 -7.86 -6.81
C LYS A 94 -4.86 -7.94 -8.26
N HIS A 95 -5.68 -6.98 -8.70
CA HIS A 95 -6.18 -6.89 -10.08
C HIS A 95 -5.04 -6.72 -11.10
N VAL A 96 -4.06 -5.84 -10.81
CA VAL A 96 -2.85 -5.67 -11.64
C VAL A 96 -2.06 -6.97 -11.78
N VAL A 97 -1.86 -7.72 -10.69
CA VAL A 97 -1.14 -9.00 -10.72
C VAL A 97 -1.92 -10.08 -11.47
N GLU A 98 -3.24 -10.19 -11.26
CA GLU A 98 -4.09 -11.17 -11.94
C GLU A 98 -4.18 -10.95 -13.45
N THR A 99 -4.05 -9.70 -13.89
CA THR A 99 -4.01 -9.31 -15.31
C THR A 99 -2.60 -9.23 -15.88
N ASN A 100 -1.58 -9.65 -15.12
CA ASN A 100 -0.18 -9.57 -15.51
C ASN A 100 0.24 -8.16 -16.00
N GLY A 101 -0.32 -7.12 -15.37
CA GLY A 101 -0.03 -5.72 -15.70
C GLY A 101 -0.98 -5.08 -16.71
N GLU A 102 -1.88 -5.81 -17.37
CA GLU A 102 -2.80 -5.22 -18.38
C GLU A 102 -3.77 -4.19 -17.76
N ALA A 103 -4.17 -4.37 -16.49
CA ALA A 103 -5.04 -3.42 -15.80
C ALA A 103 -4.33 -2.14 -15.32
N LEU A 104 -3.04 -1.94 -15.65
CA LEU A 104 -2.35 -0.68 -15.34
C LEU A 104 -2.91 0.50 -16.14
N ASP A 105 -3.57 0.28 -17.27
CA ASP A 105 -4.11 1.36 -18.11
C ASP A 105 -5.62 1.60 -17.94
N GLU A 106 -6.27 0.85 -17.06
CA GLU A 106 -7.67 1.03 -16.63
C GLU A 106 -7.84 2.16 -15.60
#